data_AF-A0A1G5CQ73-F1
#
_entry.id   AF-A0A1G5CQ73-F1
#
_cell.length_a   1.000
_cell.length_b   1.000
_cell.length_c   1.000
_cell.angle_alpha   90.00
_cell.angle_beta   90.00
_cell.angle_gamma   90.00
#
_symmetry.space_group_name_H-M   'P 1'
#
loop_
_entity.id
_entity.type
_entity.pdbx_description
1 polymer ?
#
loop_
_entity_poly.entity_id
_entity_poly.type
_entity_poly.pdbx_seq_one_letter_code
_entity_poly.pdbx_strand_id
1 'polypeptide(L)' 'MDKKQKLLDLIDKAGKGSIEAAEQIAVGYFKGEFGEKNLAKAKKWASYAAKHGSEVAENLLKEL' A
#
# COMPACT_ATOMS: atom_id res chain seq x y z
N MET A 1 -9.66 -1.34 -16.73
CA MET A 1 -9.55 -1.92 -15.37
C MET A 1 -9.72 -0.80 -14.37
N ASP A 2 -10.83 -0.82 -13.65
CA ASP A 2 -11.17 0.18 -12.66
C ASP A 2 -10.11 0.22 -11.55
N LYS A 3 -9.53 1.40 -11.31
CA LYS A 3 -8.53 1.62 -10.23
C LYS A 3 -9.03 1.13 -8.87
N LYS A 4 -10.34 1.23 -8.64
CA LYS A 4 -11.04 0.68 -7.47
C LYS A 4 -10.98 -0.85 -7.41
N GLN A 5 -11.14 -1.54 -8.54
CA GLN A 5 -11.05 -3.00 -8.61
C GLN A 5 -9.62 -3.48 -8.29
N LYS A 6 -8.61 -2.78 -8.81
CA LYS A 6 -7.20 -3.07 -8.48
C LYS A 6 -6.93 -2.91 -6.97
N LEU A 7 -7.42 -1.82 -6.36
CA LEU A 7 -7.31 -1.62 -4.93
C LEU A 7 -7.97 -2.74 -4.12
N LEU A 8 -9.18 -3.15 -4.52
CA LEU A 8 -9.92 -4.24 -3.86
C LEU A 8 -9.15 -5.57 -3.91
N ASP A 9 -8.61 -5.93 -5.08
CA ASP A 9 -7.78 -7.14 -5.26
C ASP A 9 -6.53 -7.10 -4.37
N LEU A 10 -5.85 -5.96 -4.29
CA LEU A 10 -4.69 -5.80 -3.44
C LEU A 10 -5.06 -5.90 -1.95
N ILE A 11 -6.19 -5.33 -1.52
CA ILE A 11 -6.64 -5.41 -0.12
C ILE A 11 -6.92 -6.86 0.27
N ASP A 12 -7.59 -7.63 -0.60
CA ASP A 12 -7.84 -9.06 -0.38
C ASP A 12 -6.52 -9.84 -0.23
N LYS A 13 -5.56 -9.61 -1.13
CA LYS A 13 -4.23 -10.24 -1.06
C LYS A 13 -3.47 -9.84 0.19
N ALA A 14 -3.48 -8.55 0.55
CA ALA A 14 -2.84 -8.05 1.77
C ALA A 14 -3.46 -8.67 3.03
N GLY A 15 -4.78 -8.84 3.05
CA GLY A 15 -5.52 -9.53 4.11
C GLY A 15 -5.16 -11.02 4.22
N LYS A 16 -4.78 -11.66 3.11
CA LYS A 16 -4.25 -13.03 3.06
C LYS A 16 -2.77 -13.14 3.46
N GLY A 17 -2.12 -12.02 3.82
CA GLY A 17 -0.71 -11.99 4.22
C GLY A 17 0.26 -11.62 3.09
N SER A 18 -0.22 -11.17 1.93
CA SER A 18 0.66 -10.70 0.86
C SER A 18 1.26 -9.34 1.20
N ILE A 19 2.56 -9.35 1.48
CA ILE A 19 3.34 -8.15 1.83
C ILE A 19 3.47 -7.24 0.60
N GLU A 20 3.75 -7.81 -0.57
CA GLU A 20 3.82 -7.09 -1.85
C GLU A 20 2.50 -6.36 -2.15
N ALA A 21 1.35 -6.97 -1.85
CA ALA A 21 0.07 -6.31 -2.05
C ALA A 21 -0.09 -5.10 -1.11
N ALA A 22 0.27 -5.24 0.16
CA ALA A 22 0.26 -4.13 1.12
C ALA A 22 1.20 -2.98 0.72
N GLU A 23 2.38 -3.32 0.20
CA GLU A 23 3.34 -2.36 -0.38
C GLU A 23 2.73 -1.62 -1.57
N GLN A 24 2.13 -2.33 -2.53
CA GLN A 24 1.48 -1.71 -3.68
C GLN A 24 0.31 -0.82 -3.29
N ILE A 25 -0.46 -1.18 -2.26
CA ILE A 25 -1.52 -0.30 -1.72
C ILE A 25 -0.88 0.98 -1.15
N ALA A 26 0.20 0.84 -0.39
CA ALA A 26 0.87 1.98 0.22
C ALA A 26 1.41 2.95 -0.83
N VAL A 27 2.14 2.43 -1.82
CA VAL A 27 2.68 3.19 -2.96
C VAL A 27 1.54 3.81 -3.77
N GLY A 28 0.46 3.06 -4.01
CA GLY A 28 -0.69 3.56 -4.76
C GLY A 28 -1.40 4.72 -4.05
N TYR A 29 -1.57 4.66 -2.73
CA TYR A 29 -2.10 5.79 -1.96
C TYR A 29 -1.12 6.96 -1.88
N PHE A 30 0.20 6.71 -1.85
CA PHE A 30 1.22 7.77 -1.86
C PHE A 30 1.28 8.50 -3.21
N LYS A 31 1.08 7.78 -4.31
CA LYS A 31 1.06 8.33 -5.68
C LYS A 31 -0.32 8.86 -6.12
N GLY A 32 -1.38 8.56 -5.37
CA GLY A 32 -2.76 8.87 -5.78
C GLY A 32 -3.28 7.99 -6.92
N GLU A 33 -2.73 6.78 -7.09
CA GLU A 33 -3.10 5.86 -8.17
C GLU A 33 -4.56 5.42 -8.10
N PHE A 34 -5.14 5.38 -6.89
CA PHE A 34 -6.54 5.01 -6.64
C PHE A 34 -7.53 6.18 -6.67
N GLY A 35 -7.07 7.39 -6.98
CA GLY A 35 -7.89 8.61 -6.99
C GLY A 35 -7.15 9.77 -6.34
N GLU A 36 -7.33 9.94 -5.04
CA GLU A 36 -6.65 10.98 -4.28
C GLU A 36 -5.45 10.43 -3.52
N LYS A 37 -4.37 11.21 -3.49
CA LYS A 37 -3.22 10.93 -2.66
C LYS A 37 -3.64 10.94 -1.19
N ASN A 38 -3.43 9.83 -0.50
CA ASN A 38 -3.81 9.70 0.90
C ASN A 38 -2.64 9.18 1.72
N LEU A 39 -1.84 10.12 2.24
CA LEU A 39 -0.64 9.83 3.01
C LEU A 39 -0.94 9.03 4.28
N ALA A 40 -2.07 9.30 4.94
CA ALA A 40 -2.47 8.57 6.14
C ALA A 40 -2.71 7.08 5.85
N LYS A 41 -3.44 6.77 4.76
CA LYS A 41 -3.64 5.38 4.32
C LYS A 41 -2.34 4.75 3.81
N ALA A 42 -1.54 5.48 3.04
CA ALA A 42 -0.24 5.03 2.57
C ALA A 42 0.65 4.60 3.74
N LYS A 43 0.77 5.45 4.77
CA LYS A 43 1.56 5.17 5.98
C LYS A 43 1.05 3.96 6.76
N LYS A 44 -0.28 3.77 6.84
CA LYS A 44 -0.87 2.61 7.51
C LYS A 44 -0.50 1.30 6.83
N TRP A 45 -0.66 1.22 5.50
CA TRP A 45 -0.30 0.03 4.72
C TRP A 45 1.21 -0.18 4.63
N ALA A 46 1.98 0.89 4.50
CA ALA A 46 3.43 0.83 4.51
C ALA A 46 3.95 0.33 5.86
N SER A 47 3.38 0.77 6.98
CA SER A 47 3.76 0.27 8.32
C SER A 47 3.49 -1.22 8.47
N TYR A 48 2.38 -1.71 7.92
CA TYR A 48 2.10 -3.14 7.89
C TYR A 48 3.13 -3.90 7.05
N ALA A 49 3.39 -3.46 5.82
CA ALA A 49 4.34 -4.13 4.93
C ALA A 49 5.79 -4.07 5.47
N ALA A 50 6.22 -2.93 6.03
CA ALA A 50 7.53 -2.76 6.64
C ALA A 50 7.72 -3.67 7.86
N LYS A 51 6.70 -3.81 8.72
CA LYS A 51 6.74 -4.75 9.86
C LYS A 51 6.90 -6.21 9.42
N HIS A 52 6.46 -6.54 8.21
CA HIS A 52 6.60 -7.86 7.63
C HIS A 52 7.86 -8.00 6.74
N GLY A 53 8.73 -6.98 6.68
CA GLY A 53 10.02 -7.05 5.98
C GLY A 53 10.04 -6.45 4.58
N SER A 54 9.03 -5.67 4.16
CA SER A 54 9.12 -4.90 2.91
C SER A 54 9.99 -3.65 3.12
N GLU A 55 11.18 -3.68 2.51
CA GLU A 55 12.11 -2.55 2.47
C GLU A 55 11.52 -1.35 1.69
N VAL A 56 10.76 -1.61 0.62
CA VAL A 56 10.11 -0.55 -0.15
C VAL A 56 9.09 0.19 0.70
N ALA A 57 8.28 -0.55 1.48
CA ALA A 57 7.34 0.05 2.41
C ALA A 57 8.05 0.80 3.54
N GLU A 58 9.16 0.28 4.06
CA GLU A 58 9.96 1.00 5.05
C GLU A 58 10.53 2.30 4.47
N ASN A 59 11.02 2.28 3.24
CA ASN A 59 11.52 3.48 2.58
C ASN A 59 10.38 4.48 2.32
N LEU A 60 9.20 3.99 1.91
CA LEU A 60 8.01 4.82 1.75
C LEU A 60 7.64 5.51 3.07
N LEU A 61 7.74 4.82 4.21
CA LEU A 61 7.50 5.41 5.54
C LEU A 61 8.49 6.52 5.89
N LYS A 62 9.73 6.43 5.42
CA LYS A 62 10.75 7.47 5.62
C LYS A 62 10.47 8.70 4.75
N GLU A 63 9.87 8.51 3.58
CA GLU A 63 9.45 9.59 2.67
C GLU A 63 8.05 10.18 2.98
N LEU A 64 7.31 9.62 3.95
CA LEU A 64 5.92 9.92 4.33
C LEU A 64 5.76 10.79 5.58
#